data_AF-A0A6G6X7H4-F1
#
_entry.id   AF-A0A6G6X7H4-F1
#
_cell.length_a   1.000
_cell.length_b   1.000
_cell.length_c   1.000
_cell.angle_alpha   90.00
_cell.angle_beta   90.00
_cell.angle_gamma   90.00
#
_symmetry.space_group_name_H-M   'P 1'
#
loop_
_entity.id
_entity.type
_entity.pdbx_description
1 polymer ?
#
loop_
_entity_poly.entity_id
_entity_poly.type
_entity_poly.pdbx_seq_one_letter_code
_entity_poly.pdbx_strand_id
1 'polypeptide(L)'
;MGKPSELVTLERLLASFDGLDSFGLLFLETPGPSHYEETPKNCSVFASTGGDGVHYSFLDLGNGISGACPIVMTVPMAEAPNRVVGRDLLHFLGLGLHSGYFVLEQLQHDFAATCGALDRKQFWQFLSDEERAALSAIERQMGARPWNDHAARLAGLASEYGDLLRFD
;
A
#
# COMPACT_ATOMS: atom_id res chain seq x y z
N MET A 1 -18.92 -16.80 -0.47
CA MET A 1 -19.60 -15.52 -0.74
C MET A 1 -19.15 -14.51 0.30
N GLY A 2 -18.08 -13.77 0.03
CA GLY A 2 -17.67 -12.64 0.87
C GLY A 2 -18.76 -11.57 0.83
N LYS A 3 -19.07 -10.94 1.97
CA LYS A 3 -20.18 -10.00 2.07
C LYS A 3 -19.87 -8.75 1.22
N PRO A 4 -20.79 -8.33 0.32
CA PRO A 4 -20.67 -7.09 -0.47
C PRO A 4 -20.47 -5.80 0.35
N SER A 5 -20.59 -5.86 1.69
CA SER A 5 -20.61 -4.68 2.55
C SER A 5 -19.24 -4.07 2.85
N GLU A 6 -18.15 -4.85 2.85
CA GLU A 6 -16.84 -4.34 3.24
C GLU A 6 -16.15 -3.56 2.11
N LEU A 7 -16.16 -4.08 0.88
CA LEU A 7 -15.65 -3.38 -0.31
C LEU A 7 -16.41 -2.06 -0.55
N VAL A 8 -17.73 -2.06 -0.46
CA VAL A 8 -18.56 -0.86 -0.61
C VAL A 8 -18.29 0.18 0.49
N THR A 9 -17.96 -0.26 1.71
CA THR A 9 -17.58 0.66 2.80
C THR A 9 -16.24 1.32 2.50
N LEU A 10 -15.33 0.56 1.92
CA LEU A 10 -13.94 0.93 1.67
C LEU A 10 -13.83 1.84 0.43
N GLU A 11 -14.56 1.55 -0.64
CA GLU A 11 -14.76 2.43 -1.80
C GLU A 11 -15.38 3.77 -1.42
N ARG A 12 -16.46 3.77 -0.62
CA ARG A 12 -17.12 5.01 -0.17
C ARG A 12 -16.24 5.85 0.74
N LEU A 13 -15.38 5.19 1.52
CA LEU A 13 -14.49 5.83 2.48
C LEU A 13 -13.24 6.39 1.80
N LEU A 14 -12.67 5.67 0.84
CA LEU A 14 -11.59 6.19 -0.02
C LEU A 14 -12.09 7.31 -0.94
N ALA A 15 -13.27 7.18 -1.53
CA ALA A 15 -13.92 8.24 -2.30
C ALA A 15 -14.29 9.49 -1.47
N SER A 16 -14.19 9.41 -0.13
CA SER A 16 -14.41 10.57 0.75
C SER A 16 -13.15 11.40 1.02
N PHE A 17 -11.97 10.91 0.59
CA PHE A 17 -10.72 11.67 0.68
C PHE A 17 -10.43 12.30 -0.69
N ASP A 18 -10.78 13.58 -0.82
CA ASP A 18 -10.26 14.39 -1.93
C ASP A 18 -8.72 14.50 -1.81
N GLY A 19 -8.03 14.38 -2.94
CA GLY A 19 -6.58 14.62 -3.02
C GLY A 19 -5.68 13.41 -2.74
N LEU A 20 -6.21 12.18 -2.64
CA LEU A 20 -5.40 10.94 -2.52
C LEU A 20 -4.30 10.80 -3.59
N ASP A 21 -4.61 11.29 -4.78
CA ASP A 21 -3.71 11.31 -5.93
C ASP A 21 -2.44 12.13 -5.66
N SER A 22 -2.55 13.21 -4.87
CA SER A 22 -1.40 14.09 -4.57
C SER A 22 -0.30 13.40 -3.75
N PHE A 23 -0.63 12.32 -3.03
CA PHE A 23 0.32 11.57 -2.22
C PHE A 23 0.57 10.15 -2.75
N GLY A 24 0.27 9.89 -4.02
CA GLY A 24 0.66 8.66 -4.72
C GLY A 24 -0.27 7.46 -4.50
N LEU A 25 -1.55 7.70 -4.24
CA LEU A 25 -2.59 6.67 -4.32
C LEU A 25 -3.67 7.04 -5.32
N LEU A 26 -3.47 6.63 -6.57
CA LEU A 26 -4.46 6.71 -7.65
C LEU A 26 -5.32 5.44 -7.62
N PHE A 27 -6.50 5.53 -7.02
CA PHE A 27 -7.40 4.37 -6.90
C PHE A 27 -8.01 3.98 -8.26
N LEU A 28 -8.11 2.68 -8.48
CA LEU A 28 -8.89 2.12 -9.57
C LEU A 28 -10.38 2.09 -9.20
N GLU A 29 -11.24 2.26 -10.18
CA GLU A 29 -12.70 2.15 -10.00
C GLU A 29 -13.12 0.76 -9.50
N THR A 30 -12.40 -0.28 -9.90
CA THR A 30 -12.64 -1.65 -9.43
C THR A 30 -11.31 -2.40 -9.33
N PRO A 31 -11.03 -3.11 -8.21
CA PRO A 31 -9.84 -3.92 -8.12
C PRO A 31 -9.79 -5.01 -9.20
N GLY A 32 -8.64 -5.20 -9.82
CA GLY A 32 -8.51 -6.09 -10.97
C GLY A 32 -7.09 -6.61 -11.22
N PRO A 33 -6.90 -7.47 -12.23
CA PRO A 33 -5.58 -7.97 -12.58
C PRO A 33 -4.66 -6.84 -13.08
N SER A 34 -3.36 -7.00 -12.87
CA SER A 34 -2.33 -6.14 -13.47
C SER A 34 -2.03 -6.52 -14.92
N HIS A 35 -1.47 -5.57 -15.67
CA HIS A 35 -0.88 -5.83 -16.99
C HIS A 35 0.62 -6.17 -16.91
N TYR A 36 1.24 -6.05 -15.74
CA TYR A 36 2.64 -6.40 -15.50
C TYR A 36 2.79 -7.88 -15.15
N GLU A 37 3.77 -8.54 -15.78
CA GLU A 37 4.05 -9.96 -15.52
C GLU A 37 4.63 -10.19 -14.13
N GLU A 38 5.28 -9.17 -13.56
CA GLU A 38 5.85 -9.17 -12.21
C GLU A 38 4.78 -9.21 -11.12
N THR A 39 3.52 -8.86 -11.42
CA THR A 39 2.44 -8.88 -10.42
C THR A 39 2.00 -10.32 -10.14
N PRO A 40 1.94 -10.75 -8.87
CA PRO A 40 1.46 -12.09 -8.51
C PRO A 40 0.03 -12.35 -9.01
N LYS A 41 -0.24 -13.56 -9.50
CA LYS A 41 -1.54 -13.94 -10.09
C LYS A 41 -2.69 -13.97 -9.10
N ASN A 42 -2.40 -14.18 -7.82
CA ASN A 42 -3.37 -14.11 -6.74
C ASN A 42 -3.49 -12.70 -6.13
N CYS A 43 -3.06 -11.66 -6.85
CA CYS A 43 -3.24 -10.28 -6.44
C CYS A 43 -4.26 -9.55 -7.32
N SER A 44 -5.04 -8.66 -6.70
CA SER A 44 -5.94 -7.72 -7.40
C SER A 44 -5.53 -6.28 -7.10
N VAL A 45 -5.02 -5.59 -8.13
CA VAL A 45 -4.59 -4.20 -8.09
C VAL A 45 -5.77 -3.30 -7.74
N PHE A 46 -5.60 -2.40 -6.77
CA PHE A 46 -6.63 -1.42 -6.39
C PHE A 46 -6.13 0.02 -6.47
N ALA A 47 -4.83 0.25 -6.52
CA ALA A 47 -4.26 1.59 -6.65
C ALA A 47 -2.93 1.55 -7.42
N SER A 48 -2.61 2.65 -8.11
CA SER A 48 -1.28 2.92 -8.68
C SER A 48 -0.68 4.17 -8.04
N THR A 49 0.61 4.40 -8.21
CA THR A 49 1.26 5.64 -7.76
C THR A 49 1.34 6.71 -8.85
N GLY A 50 1.00 6.36 -10.11
CA GLY A 50 1.20 7.20 -11.28
C GLY A 50 2.65 7.21 -11.82
N GLY A 51 3.57 6.49 -11.17
CA GLY A 51 4.93 6.27 -11.65
C GLY A 51 5.02 5.18 -12.73
N ASP A 52 6.24 4.64 -12.93
CA ASP A 52 6.57 3.63 -13.93
C ASP A 52 6.01 2.23 -13.57
N GLY A 53 4.68 2.12 -13.58
CA GLY A 53 3.97 0.87 -13.34
C GLY A 53 3.85 0.46 -11.88
N VAL A 54 4.30 1.28 -10.92
CA VAL A 54 4.20 0.97 -9.49
C VAL A 54 2.75 0.95 -9.03
N HIS A 55 2.37 -0.12 -8.33
CA HIS A 55 0.99 -0.32 -7.89
C HIS A 55 0.87 -1.12 -6.59
N TYR A 56 -0.32 -1.02 -5.99
CA TYR A 56 -0.73 -1.73 -4.80
C TYR A 56 -1.90 -2.66 -5.11
N SER A 57 -1.84 -3.85 -4.52
CA SER A 57 -2.82 -4.91 -4.77
C SER A 57 -3.18 -5.64 -3.48
N PHE A 58 -4.39 -6.19 -3.45
CA PHE A 58 -4.83 -7.12 -2.40
C PHE A 58 -4.36 -8.53 -2.73
N LEU A 59 -3.76 -9.21 -1.76
CA LEU A 59 -3.42 -10.63 -1.84
C LEU A 59 -4.65 -11.49 -1.50
N ASP A 60 -5.16 -12.24 -2.48
CA ASP A 60 -6.25 -13.20 -2.26
C ASP A 60 -5.71 -14.48 -1.60
N LEU A 61 -6.19 -14.73 -0.38
CA LEU A 61 -5.89 -15.93 0.40
C LEU A 61 -6.91 -17.05 0.18
N GLY A 62 -7.77 -16.94 -0.84
CA GLY A 62 -8.76 -17.94 -1.24
C GLY A 62 -10.19 -17.68 -0.74
N ASN A 63 -10.43 -16.53 -0.09
CA ASN A 63 -11.75 -16.14 0.42
C ASN A 63 -12.35 -14.95 -0.35
N GLY A 64 -11.69 -14.52 -1.43
CA GLY A 64 -12.02 -13.31 -2.17
C GLY A 64 -11.40 -12.07 -1.55
N ILE A 65 -11.42 -10.98 -2.31
CA ILE A 65 -10.80 -9.70 -1.93
C ILE A 65 -11.66 -8.95 -0.90
N SER A 66 -11.01 -8.46 0.16
CA SER A 66 -11.59 -7.51 1.12
C SER A 66 -10.52 -6.62 1.74
N GLY A 67 -10.93 -5.65 2.56
CA GLY A 67 -10.01 -4.78 3.30
C GLY A 67 -9.16 -5.49 4.35
N ALA A 68 -9.46 -6.75 4.65
CA ALA A 68 -8.68 -7.62 5.53
C ALA A 68 -7.57 -8.39 4.80
N CYS A 69 -7.51 -8.30 3.47
CA CYS A 69 -6.45 -8.93 2.69
C CYS A 69 -5.11 -8.20 2.90
N PRO A 70 -3.98 -8.93 2.92
CA PRO A 70 -2.66 -8.32 2.86
C PRO A 70 -2.49 -7.46 1.62
N ILE A 71 -1.68 -6.40 1.75
CA ILE A 71 -1.41 -5.46 0.67
C ILE A 71 -0.01 -5.72 0.12
N VAL A 72 0.08 -5.87 -1.19
CA VAL A 72 1.33 -6.09 -1.93
C VAL A 72 1.62 -4.85 -2.77
N MET A 73 2.81 -4.30 -2.61
CA MET A 73 3.39 -3.33 -3.53
C MET A 73 4.19 -4.08 -4.59
N THR A 74 3.98 -3.72 -5.84
CA THR A 74 4.74 -4.22 -6.98
C THR A 74 5.43 -3.05 -7.67
N VAL A 75 6.75 -3.15 -7.82
CA VAL A 75 7.62 -2.22 -8.56
C VAL A 75 8.23 -3.02 -9.72
N PRO A 76 7.62 -3.01 -10.91
CA PRO A 76 8.05 -3.87 -12.03
C PRO A 76 9.52 -3.70 -12.42
N MET A 77 10.05 -2.49 -12.27
CA MET A 77 11.42 -2.14 -12.65
C MET A 77 12.49 -2.55 -11.63
N ALA A 78 12.12 -3.13 -10.48
CA ALA A 78 13.06 -3.54 -9.44
C ALA A 78 13.46 -5.02 -9.56
N GLU A 79 14.68 -5.37 -9.14
CA GLU A 79 15.19 -6.75 -9.17
C GLU A 79 14.33 -7.72 -8.34
N ALA A 80 13.84 -7.25 -7.19
CA ALA A 80 12.85 -7.94 -6.36
C ALA A 80 11.55 -7.12 -6.41
N PRO A 81 10.64 -7.37 -7.37
CA PRO A 81 9.57 -6.43 -7.68
C PRO A 81 8.48 -6.36 -6.60
N ASN A 82 8.28 -7.43 -5.82
CA ASN A 82 7.13 -7.55 -4.92
C ASN A 82 7.50 -7.43 -3.46
N ARG A 83 6.68 -6.72 -2.69
CA ARG A 83 6.81 -6.62 -1.24
C ARG A 83 5.44 -6.52 -0.58
N VAL A 84 5.23 -7.31 0.47
CA VAL A 84 4.04 -7.18 1.32
C VAL A 84 4.23 -5.97 2.23
N VAL A 85 3.35 -4.98 2.08
CA VAL A 85 3.42 -3.65 2.72
C VAL A 85 2.26 -3.39 3.68
N GLY A 86 1.39 -4.39 3.90
CA GLY A 86 0.37 -4.36 4.93
C GLY A 86 -0.22 -5.74 5.15
N ARG A 87 -0.64 -6.06 6.37
CA ARG A 87 -1.41 -7.28 6.65
C ARG A 87 -2.91 -7.12 6.34
N ASP A 88 -3.35 -5.87 6.28
CA ASP A 88 -4.70 -5.40 5.98
C ASP A 88 -4.60 -3.95 5.47
N LEU A 89 -5.69 -3.38 4.96
CA LEU A 89 -5.66 -2.03 4.41
C LEU A 89 -5.33 -0.95 5.45
N LEU A 90 -5.87 -1.02 6.67
CA LEU A 90 -5.60 -0.01 7.70
C LEU A 90 -4.13 -0.02 8.12
N HIS A 91 -3.54 -1.22 8.19
CA HIS A 91 -2.13 -1.39 8.43
C HIS A 91 -1.30 -0.77 7.30
N PHE A 92 -1.65 -1.03 6.04
CA PHE A 92 -0.99 -0.39 4.89
C PHE A 92 -1.11 1.13 4.90
N LEU A 93 -2.29 1.69 5.18
CA LEU A 93 -2.46 3.15 5.26
C LEU A 93 -1.51 3.76 6.31
N GLY A 94 -1.32 3.05 7.43
CA GLY A 94 -0.36 3.41 8.47
C GLY A 94 1.10 3.55 8.01
N LEU A 95 1.50 2.83 6.95
CA LEU A 95 2.85 2.91 6.38
C LEU A 95 3.10 4.28 5.72
N GLY A 96 2.13 4.79 4.96
CA GLY A 96 2.26 6.02 4.18
C GLY A 96 1.96 7.32 4.93
N LEU A 97 1.45 7.25 6.17
CA LEU A 97 0.93 8.42 6.90
C LEU A 97 1.94 9.56 7.08
N HIS A 98 3.26 9.30 7.07
CA HIS A 98 4.28 10.34 7.25
C HIS A 98 5.16 10.59 6.01
N SER A 99 4.85 9.94 4.89
CA SER A 99 5.71 9.95 3.71
C SER A 99 4.96 10.09 2.38
N GLY A 100 3.64 9.89 2.40
CA GLY A 100 2.91 9.52 1.19
C GLY A 100 3.26 8.09 0.76
N TYR A 101 2.68 7.67 -0.37
CA TYR A 101 2.77 6.31 -0.88
C TYR A 101 3.71 6.19 -2.07
N PHE A 102 3.81 7.24 -2.91
CA PHE A 102 4.74 7.25 -4.06
C PHE A 102 6.18 6.86 -3.66
N VAL A 103 6.71 7.48 -2.59
CA VAL A 103 8.09 7.24 -2.15
C VAL A 103 8.35 5.82 -1.62
N LEU A 104 7.31 5.04 -1.34
CA LEU A 104 7.47 3.68 -0.82
C LEU A 104 8.11 2.73 -1.83
N GLU A 105 8.08 3.04 -3.14
CA GLU A 105 8.79 2.28 -4.17
C GLU A 105 10.30 2.14 -3.86
N GLN A 106 10.88 3.13 -3.17
CA GLN A 106 12.29 3.15 -2.78
C GLN A 106 12.66 2.00 -1.84
N LEU A 107 11.68 1.36 -1.19
CA LEU A 107 11.89 0.13 -0.41
C LEU A 107 12.44 -1.04 -1.27
N GLN A 108 12.27 -1.01 -2.59
CA GLN A 108 12.80 -2.01 -3.52
C GLN A 108 14.16 -1.63 -4.10
N HIS A 109 14.56 -0.37 -4.02
CA HIS A 109 15.85 0.13 -4.54
C HIS A 109 16.90 0.23 -3.44
N ASP A 110 16.54 0.78 -2.27
CA ASP A 110 17.40 0.86 -1.10
C ASP A 110 16.55 0.66 0.18
N PHE A 111 16.35 -0.61 0.53
CA PHE A 111 15.51 -0.99 1.65
C PHE A 111 15.97 -0.38 2.99
N ALA A 112 17.27 -0.49 3.30
CA ALA A 112 17.80 -0.08 4.59
C ALA A 112 17.77 1.44 4.76
N ALA A 113 18.18 2.19 3.73
CA ALA A 113 18.12 3.65 3.79
C ALA A 113 16.68 4.15 3.87
N THR A 114 15.77 3.56 3.07
CA THR A 114 14.36 3.94 3.02
C THR A 114 13.67 3.68 4.35
N CYS A 115 13.85 2.50 4.97
CA CYS A 115 13.31 2.24 6.31
C CYS A 115 13.83 3.24 7.35
N GLY A 116 15.13 3.53 7.34
CA GLY A 116 15.70 4.53 8.24
C GLY A 116 15.12 5.93 8.01
N ALA A 117 14.85 6.31 6.77
CA ALA A 117 14.23 7.58 6.42
C ALA A 117 12.76 7.66 6.89
N LEU A 118 12.00 6.58 6.74
CA LEU A 118 10.62 6.45 7.24
C LEU A 118 10.56 6.56 8.77
N ASP A 119 11.41 5.82 9.49
CA ASP A 119 11.47 5.86 10.96
C ASP A 119 11.84 7.26 11.50
N ARG A 120 12.71 7.98 10.78
CA ARG A 120 13.06 9.38 11.10
C ARG A 120 12.06 10.41 10.56
N LYS A 121 10.99 9.98 9.90
CA LYS A 121 9.99 10.83 9.22
C LYS A 121 10.64 11.86 8.27
N GLN A 122 11.74 11.49 7.61
CA GLN A 122 12.50 12.41 6.75
C GLN A 122 11.68 12.91 5.56
N PHE A 123 10.68 12.14 5.11
CA PHE A 123 9.82 12.55 4.00
C PHE A 123 8.76 13.57 4.39
N TRP A 124 8.38 13.64 5.67
CA TRP A 124 7.34 14.56 6.16
C TRP A 124 7.61 16.02 5.83
N GLN A 125 8.89 16.43 5.84
CA GLN A 125 9.29 17.79 5.53
C GLN A 125 9.08 18.19 4.06
N PHE A 126 8.99 17.20 3.16
CA PHE A 126 8.80 17.42 1.72
C PHE A 126 7.31 17.46 1.34
N LEU A 127 6.42 17.03 2.23
CA LEU A 127 4.98 17.14 2.03
C LEU A 127 4.53 18.60 2.23
N SER A 128 3.66 19.07 1.35
CA SER A 128 2.89 20.30 1.50
C SER A 128 1.96 20.24 2.72
N ASP A 129 1.45 21.40 3.16
CA ASP A 129 0.51 21.45 4.27
C ASP A 129 -0.82 20.75 3.94
N GLU A 130 -1.23 20.76 2.67
CA GLU A 130 -2.42 20.05 2.19
C GLU A 130 -2.26 18.53 2.29
N GLU A 131 -1.14 17.99 1.81
CA GLU A 131 -0.83 16.56 1.92
C GLU A 131 -0.77 16.11 3.39
N ARG A 132 -0.13 16.88 4.27
CA ARG A 132 -0.07 16.58 5.70
C ARG A 132 -1.46 16.58 6.34
N ALA A 133 -2.31 17.53 5.95
CA ALA A 133 -3.69 17.61 6.45
C ALA A 133 -4.53 16.41 5.99
N ALA A 134 -4.38 16.00 4.73
CA ALA A 134 -5.05 14.82 4.17
C ALA A 134 -4.61 13.53 4.86
N LEU A 135 -3.30 13.31 5.02
CA LEU A 135 -2.78 12.13 5.74
C LEU A 135 -3.22 12.11 7.21
N SER A 136 -3.24 13.27 7.87
CA SER A 136 -3.78 13.40 9.23
C SER A 136 -5.28 13.09 9.31
N ALA A 137 -6.04 13.39 8.24
CA ALA A 137 -7.44 13.03 8.14
C ALA A 137 -7.63 11.52 8.01
N ILE A 138 -6.79 10.83 7.24
CA ILE A 138 -6.77 9.35 7.15
C ILE A 138 -6.54 8.75 8.53
N GLU A 139 -5.51 9.21 9.26
CA GLU A 139 -5.23 8.72 10.62
C GLU A 139 -6.46 8.85 11.54
N ARG A 140 -7.08 10.05 11.54
CA ARG A 140 -8.21 10.36 12.43
C ARG A 140 -9.49 9.61 12.06
N GLN A 141 -9.82 9.52 10.77
CA GLN A 141 -11.09 8.97 10.30
C GLN A 141 -11.06 7.45 10.19
N MET A 142 -9.92 6.88 9.79
CA MET A 142 -9.76 5.44 9.56
C MET A 142 -9.27 4.70 10.80
N GLY A 143 -8.73 5.44 11.78
CA GLY A 143 -8.02 4.83 12.90
C GLY A 143 -6.71 4.15 12.48
N ALA A 144 -6.18 4.48 11.30
CA ALA A 144 -4.85 4.07 10.89
C ALA A 144 -3.82 4.58 11.92
N ARG A 145 -2.71 3.86 12.07
CA ARG A 145 -1.65 4.21 13.02
C ARG A 145 -0.32 4.24 12.30
N PRO A 146 0.46 5.32 12.46
CA PRO A 146 1.76 5.40 11.82
C PRO A 146 2.65 4.27 12.31
N TRP A 147 3.42 3.71 11.39
CA TRP A 147 4.37 2.67 11.74
C TRP A 147 5.59 3.25 12.45
N ASN A 148 6.24 2.37 13.22
CA ASN A 148 7.59 2.52 13.74
C ASN A 148 8.30 1.19 13.53
N ASP A 149 9.63 1.20 13.44
CA ASP A 149 10.44 0.01 13.19
C ASP A 149 10.03 -0.67 11.88
N HIS A 150 10.12 0.11 10.80
CA HIS A 150 9.65 -0.28 9.47
C HIS A 150 10.34 -1.55 8.98
N ALA A 151 11.65 -1.68 9.25
CA ALA A 151 12.43 -2.84 8.83
C ALA A 151 11.90 -4.13 9.47
N ALA A 152 11.69 -4.16 10.79
CA ALA A 152 11.19 -5.35 11.47
C ALA A 152 9.76 -5.70 11.04
N ARG A 153 8.88 -4.70 10.87
CA ARG A 153 7.51 -4.93 10.40
C ARG A 153 7.46 -5.50 9.00
N LEU A 154 8.23 -4.95 8.06
CA LEU A 154 8.29 -5.43 6.68
C LEU A 154 8.91 -6.84 6.62
N ALA A 155 9.92 -7.13 7.45
CA ALA A 155 10.47 -8.48 7.57
C ALA A 155 9.44 -9.49 8.10
N GLY A 156 8.63 -9.09 9.10
CA GLY A 156 7.52 -9.90 9.62
C GLY A 156 6.48 -10.20 8.55
N LEU A 157 6.05 -9.17 7.79
CA LEU A 157 5.11 -9.34 6.68
C LEU A 157 5.67 -10.25 5.57
N ALA A 158 6.94 -10.10 5.22
CA ALA A 158 7.60 -10.96 4.24
C ALA A 158 7.64 -12.42 4.71
N SER A 159 7.96 -12.65 6.00
CA SER A 159 7.97 -14.00 6.58
C SER A 159 6.57 -14.62 6.66
N GLU A 160 5.52 -13.83 6.87
CA GLU A 160 4.16 -14.33 7.06
C GLU A 160 3.44 -14.58 5.72
N TYR A 161 3.66 -13.71 4.73
CA TYR A 161 2.88 -13.69 3.49
C TYR A 161 3.70 -13.87 2.21
N GLY A 162 5.03 -13.76 2.26
CA GLY A 162 5.89 -13.76 1.07
C GLY A 162 5.76 -15.05 0.24
N ASP A 163 5.77 -16.21 0.91
CA ASP A 163 5.65 -17.52 0.26
C ASP A 163 4.23 -17.81 -0.28
N LEU A 164 3.26 -16.93 0.01
CA LEU A 164 1.87 -17.06 -0.47
C LEU A 164 1.65 -16.34 -1.81
N LEU A 165 2.63 -15.55 -2.28
CA LEU A 165 2.59 -14.90 -3.58
C LEU A 165 2.76 -15.94 -4.69
N ARG A 166 1.87 -15.93 -5.69
CA ARG A 166 1.89 -16.88 -6.79
C ARG A 166 2.36 -16.21 -8.06
N PHE A 167 3.50 -16.66 -8.54
CA PHE A 167 4.06 -16.33 -9.84
C PHE A 167 3.91 -17.58 -10.73
N ASP A 168 3.79 -17.40 -12.05
CA ASP A 168 3.64 -18.52 -12.99
C ASP A 168 4.79 -19.54 -12.89
#